data_AF-A0A009R6Q0-F1
#
_entry.id   AF-A0A009R6Q0-F1
#
_cell.length_a   1.000
_cell.length_b   1.000
_cell.length_c   1.000
_cell.angle_alpha   90.00
_cell.angle_beta   90.00
_cell.angle_gamma   90.00
#
_symmetry.space_group_name_H-M   'P 1'
#
loop_
_entity.id
_entity.type
_entity.pdbx_description
1 polymer ?
#
loop_
_entity_poly.entity_id
_entity_poly.type
_entity_poly.pdbx_seq_one_letter_code
_entity_poly.pdbx_strand_id
1 'polypeptide(L)'
;MTLKNAYIIDAIRTPFGRYAGGLAPVRADDLGAVPIKALMQRNPNVDWEQVDDVIYGCANQAGEDNRNVGRMSALLAGLPYQVPATTINRLCGSSLDAIAIAARAIKAGEANLVIAGGVESMSRAPYVMGKSDSA
;
A
#
# COMPACT_ATOMS: atom_id res chain seq x y z
N MET A 1 16.15 -26.58 4.71
CA MET A 1 16.30 -25.16 4.32
C MET A 1 16.28 -24.32 5.58
N THR A 2 17.28 -23.46 5.79
CA THR A 2 17.27 -22.48 6.89
C THR A 2 16.39 -21.31 6.47
N LEU A 3 15.41 -20.92 7.29
CA LEU A 3 14.55 -19.76 7.01
C LEU A 3 15.41 -18.49 6.90
N LYS A 4 15.16 -17.65 5.89
CA LYS A 4 15.79 -16.32 5.81
C LYS A 4 15.29 -15.44 6.94
N ASN A 5 16.08 -14.47 7.38
CA ASN A 5 15.59 -13.41 8.27
C ASN A 5 14.96 -12.29 7.45
N ALA A 6 13.86 -11.73 7.95
CA ALA A 6 13.24 -10.53 7.40
C ALA A 6 13.57 -9.33 8.29
N TYR A 7 14.04 -8.24 7.68
CA TYR A 7 14.47 -7.03 8.37
C TYR A 7 13.64 -5.84 7.88
N ILE A 8 13.34 -4.90 8.79
CA ILE A 8 12.79 -3.58 8.44
C ILE A 8 13.98 -2.64 8.24
N ILE A 9 14.10 -2.04 7.05
CA ILE A 9 15.27 -1.23 6.66
C ILE A 9 14.99 0.28 6.80
N ASP A 10 13.87 0.76 6.26
CA ASP A 10 13.41 2.15 6.41
C ASP A 10 11.88 2.15 6.59
N ALA A 11 11.34 3.20 7.20
CA ALA A 11 9.92 3.37 7.44
C ALA A 11 9.54 4.85 7.48
N ILE A 12 8.42 5.19 6.84
CA ILE A 12 7.89 6.54 6.80
C ILE A 12 6.37 6.51 6.70
N ARG A 13 5.71 7.61 7.08
CA ARG A 13 4.26 7.78 6.99
C ARG A 13 3.91 9.24 6.74
N THR A 14 2.69 9.48 6.29
CA THR A 14 2.10 10.82 6.29
C THR A 14 1.76 11.28 7.71
N PRO A 15 1.48 12.57 7.93
CA PRO A 15 0.68 13.00 9.06
C PRO A 15 -0.72 12.36 9.03
N PHE A 16 -1.40 12.29 10.17
CA PHE A 16 -2.80 11.89 10.24
C PHE A 16 -3.69 13.12 10.17
N GLY A 17 -4.58 13.17 9.17
CA GLY A 17 -5.60 14.22 9.03
C GLY A 17 -6.85 13.88 9.85
N ARG A 18 -7.51 14.90 10.40
CA ARG A 18 -8.88 14.74 10.94
C ARG A 18 -9.87 14.49 9.79
N TYR A 19 -11.00 13.84 10.09
CA TYR A 19 -12.10 13.68 9.13
C TYR A 19 -12.54 15.04 8.58
N ALA A 20 -12.70 15.15 7.26
CA ALA A 20 -12.97 16.40 6.54
C ALA A 20 -11.94 17.53 6.85
N GLY A 21 -10.72 17.17 7.27
CA GLY A 21 -9.64 18.09 7.62
C GLY A 21 -8.61 18.28 6.51
N GLY A 22 -7.38 18.61 6.90
CA GLY A 22 -6.33 19.07 5.97
C GLY A 22 -5.88 18.09 4.88
N LEU A 23 -6.13 16.79 5.03
CA LEU A 23 -5.83 15.78 4.00
C LEU A 23 -7.06 15.35 3.18
N ALA A 24 -8.26 15.83 3.49
CA ALA A 24 -9.49 15.49 2.77
C ALA A 24 -9.49 15.86 1.26
N PRO A 25 -8.74 16.88 0.80
CA PRO A 25 -8.61 17.14 -0.64
C PRO A 25 -7.73 16.13 -1.39
N VAL A 26 -6.94 15.30 -0.71
CA VAL A 26 -5.99 14.36 -1.34
C VAL A 26 -6.70 13.05 -1.63
N ARG A 27 -6.60 12.55 -2.87
CA ARG A 27 -7.19 11.25 -3.24
C ARG A 27 -6.54 10.10 -2.45
N ALA A 28 -7.26 9.01 -2.27
CA ALA A 28 -6.76 7.87 -1.50
C ALA A 28 -5.52 7.22 -2.15
N ASP A 29 -5.53 7.04 -3.47
CA ASP A 29 -4.40 6.51 -4.25
C ASP A 29 -3.20 7.48 -4.27
N ASP A 30 -3.43 8.79 -4.39
CA ASP A 30 -2.38 9.81 -4.27
C ASP A 30 -1.75 9.82 -2.87
N LEU A 31 -2.57 9.71 -1.82
CA LEU A 31 -2.10 9.66 -0.44
C LEU A 31 -1.23 8.42 -0.18
N GLY A 32 -1.58 7.30 -0.79
CA GLY A 32 -0.80 6.05 -0.73
C GLY A 32 0.54 6.14 -1.47
N ALA A 33 0.62 6.96 -2.52
CA ALA A 33 1.86 7.16 -3.28
C ALA A 33 2.91 7.98 -2.51
N VAL A 34 2.49 8.88 -1.61
CA VAL A 34 3.38 9.78 -0.84
C VAL A 34 4.50 9.03 -0.10
N PRO A 35 4.22 8.04 0.78
CA PRO A 35 5.28 7.32 1.49
C PRO A 35 6.17 6.50 0.57
N ILE A 36 5.65 5.91 -0.51
CA ILE A 36 6.45 5.16 -1.49
C ILE A 36 7.48 6.09 -2.15
N LYS A 37 7.02 7.26 -2.63
CA LYS A 37 7.90 8.27 -3.23
C LYS A 37 8.95 8.78 -2.24
N ALA A 38 8.57 8.97 -0.98
CA ALA A 38 9.50 9.37 0.08
C ALA A 38 10.56 8.30 0.35
N LEU A 39 10.21 7.01 0.36
CA LEU A 39 11.17 5.90 0.49
C LEU A 39 12.16 5.90 -0.69
N MET A 40 11.67 6.09 -1.92
CA MET A 40 12.52 6.19 -3.11
C MET A 40 13.53 7.33 -3.02
N GLN A 41 13.08 8.51 -2.56
CA GLN A 41 13.94 9.68 -2.39
C GLN A 41 14.99 9.51 -1.27
N ARG A 42 14.62 8.85 -0.17
CA ARG A 42 15.50 8.62 0.98
C ARG A 42 16.56 7.55 0.72
N ASN A 43 16.31 6.65 -0.23
CA ASN A 43 17.17 5.51 -0.52
C ASN A 43 17.59 5.51 -2.01
N PRO A 44 18.37 6.52 -2.47
CA PRO A 44 18.67 6.73 -3.89
C PRO A 44 19.56 5.65 -4.52
N ASN A 45 20.23 4.83 -3.69
CA ASN A 45 21.12 3.76 -4.14
C ASN A 45 20.41 2.40 -4.27
N VAL A 46 19.11 2.32 -3.99
CA VAL A 46 18.31 1.11 -4.15
C VAL A 46 17.92 0.96 -5.63
N ASP A 47 18.13 -0.23 -6.18
CA ASP A 47 17.56 -0.63 -7.46
C ASP A 47 16.07 -0.97 -7.27
N TRP A 48 15.20 -0.03 -7.66
CA TRP A 48 13.76 -0.17 -7.47
C TRP A 48 13.10 -1.15 -8.43
N GLU A 49 13.80 -1.63 -9.47
CA GLU A 49 13.30 -2.73 -10.32
C GLU A 49 13.34 -4.08 -9.59
N GLN A 50 14.13 -4.19 -8.51
CA GLN A 50 14.27 -5.40 -7.69
C GLN A 50 13.21 -5.52 -6.59
N VAL A 51 12.24 -4.59 -6.52
CA VAL A 51 11.12 -4.75 -5.59
C VAL A 51 10.23 -5.89 -6.10
N ASP A 52 10.18 -6.97 -5.32
CA ASP A 52 9.44 -8.17 -5.68
C ASP A 52 7.92 -7.99 -5.53
N ASP A 53 7.47 -7.14 -4.59
CA ASP A 53 6.05 -6.82 -4.41
C ASP A 53 5.83 -5.52 -3.61
N VAL A 54 4.67 -4.89 -3.80
CA VAL A 54 4.12 -3.83 -2.94
C VAL A 54 2.84 -4.35 -2.30
N ILE A 55 2.86 -4.56 -0.98
CA ILE A 55 1.72 -5.10 -0.24
C ILE A 55 1.10 -3.99 0.61
N TYR A 56 -0.12 -3.56 0.24
CA TYR A 56 -0.82 -2.48 0.92
C TYR A 56 -2.09 -2.97 1.63
N GLY A 57 -2.23 -2.60 2.90
CA GLY A 57 -3.50 -2.72 3.61
C GLY A 57 -4.45 -1.56 3.27
N CYS A 58 -5.71 -1.88 2.97
CA CYS A 58 -6.77 -0.87 2.80
C CYS A 58 -8.13 -1.49 3.19
N ALA A 59 -8.88 -0.87 4.09
CA ALA A 59 -10.11 -1.46 4.62
C ALA A 59 -11.34 -1.15 3.75
N ASN A 60 -11.39 0.02 3.12
CA ASN A 60 -12.54 0.44 2.32
C ASN A 60 -12.54 -0.15 0.90
N GLN A 61 -11.64 0.31 0.03
CA GLN A 61 -11.49 -0.14 -1.36
C GLN A 61 -12.70 0.08 -2.29
N ALA A 62 -13.70 0.86 -1.88
CA ALA A 62 -14.88 1.16 -2.70
C ALA A 62 -14.78 2.50 -3.45
N GLY A 63 -13.87 3.38 -3.05
CA GLY A 63 -13.73 4.74 -3.58
C GLY A 63 -12.55 4.87 -4.52
N GLU A 64 -11.77 5.93 -4.38
CA GLU A 64 -10.53 6.15 -5.15
C GLU A 64 -9.45 5.09 -4.84
N ASP A 65 -9.64 4.33 -3.77
CA ASP A 65 -8.87 3.17 -3.34
C ASP A 65 -9.36 1.83 -3.94
N ASN A 66 -10.23 1.87 -4.95
CA ASN A 66 -10.70 0.69 -5.67
C ASN A 66 -9.60 0.03 -6.54
N ARG A 67 -9.91 -1.21 -6.99
CA ARG A 67 -9.13 -1.92 -8.03
C ARG A 67 -7.63 -2.00 -7.72
N ASN A 68 -7.30 -2.42 -6.49
CA ASN A 68 -5.93 -2.59 -6.01
C ASN A 68 -5.18 -1.25 -5.82
N VAL A 69 -5.54 -0.49 -4.79
CA VAL A 69 -4.89 0.79 -4.44
C VAL A 69 -3.38 0.69 -4.21
N GLY A 70 -2.88 -0.46 -3.75
CA GLY A 70 -1.44 -0.73 -3.67
C GLY A 70 -0.75 -0.58 -5.02
N ARG A 71 -1.34 -1.15 -6.08
CA ARG A 71 -0.86 -0.99 -7.46
C ARG A 71 -0.99 0.44 -7.97
N MET A 72 -2.13 1.09 -7.73
CA MET A 72 -2.35 2.47 -8.16
C MET A 72 -1.34 3.42 -7.51
N SER A 73 -1.14 3.29 -6.19
CA SER A 73 -0.19 4.07 -5.40
C SER A 73 1.25 3.87 -5.86
N ALA A 74 1.65 2.63 -6.13
CA ALA A 74 2.99 2.31 -6.64
C ALA A 74 3.28 3.01 -7.98
N LEU A 75 2.34 2.93 -8.93
CA LEU A 75 2.46 3.59 -10.23
C LEU A 75 2.50 5.13 -10.10
N LEU A 76 1.62 5.70 -9.28
CA LEU A 76 1.58 7.16 -9.01
C LEU A 76 2.85 7.66 -8.31
N ALA A 77 3.49 6.82 -7.49
CA ALA A 77 4.75 7.14 -6.83
C ALA A 77 5.95 7.14 -7.81
N GLY A 78 5.80 6.53 -8.99
CA GLY A 78 6.85 6.38 -9.99
C GLY A 78 7.69 5.11 -9.84
N LEU A 79 7.20 4.08 -9.15
CA LEU A 79 7.86 2.77 -9.18
C LEU A 79 7.84 2.19 -10.60
N PRO A 80 8.85 1.38 -10.99
CA PRO A 80 8.85 0.69 -12.27
C PRO A 80 7.57 -0.13 -12.47
N TYR A 81 6.99 -0.08 -13.67
CA TYR A 81 5.69 -0.71 -13.94
C TYR A 81 5.74 -2.24 -13.80
N GLN A 82 6.91 -2.86 -13.86
CA GLN A 82 7.14 -4.29 -13.69
C GLN A 82 6.93 -4.74 -12.24
N VAL A 83 7.11 -3.86 -11.26
CA VAL A 83 6.96 -4.17 -9.82
C VAL A 83 5.49 -4.50 -9.55
N PRO A 84 5.14 -5.73 -9.15
CA PRO A 84 3.76 -6.07 -8.85
C PRO A 84 3.31 -5.42 -7.55
N ALA A 85 2.01 -5.43 -7.31
CA ALA A 85 1.43 -4.92 -6.08
C ALA A 85 0.11 -5.61 -5.79
N THR A 86 -0.21 -5.75 -4.50
CA THR A 86 -1.48 -6.28 -4.03
C THR A 86 -2.06 -5.42 -2.92
N THR A 87 -3.39 -5.40 -2.85
CA THR A 87 -4.14 -4.76 -1.76
C THR A 87 -4.84 -5.83 -0.96
N ILE A 88 -4.65 -5.82 0.35
CA ILE A 88 -5.25 -6.78 1.27
C ILE A 88 -6.18 -6.10 2.26
N ASN A 89 -7.14 -6.85 2.77
CA ASN A 89 -8.11 -6.38 3.75
C ASN A 89 -8.20 -7.32 4.95
N ARG A 90 -7.77 -6.82 6.11
CA ARG A 90 -8.05 -7.36 7.44
C ARG A 90 -8.63 -6.25 8.34
N LEU A 91 -9.53 -5.44 7.78
CA LEU A 91 -10.10 -4.26 8.43
C LEU A 91 -8.98 -3.39 9.05
N CYS A 92 -9.10 -3.03 10.33
CA CYS A 92 -8.12 -2.21 11.05
C CYS A 92 -6.71 -2.84 11.11
N GLY A 93 -6.59 -4.16 10.91
CA GLY A 93 -5.33 -4.89 10.91
C GLY A 93 -4.65 -4.98 9.54
N SER A 94 -5.21 -4.39 8.48
CA SER A 94 -4.74 -4.61 7.11
C SER A 94 -3.26 -4.29 6.90
N SER A 95 -2.78 -3.14 7.36
CA SER A 95 -1.37 -2.74 7.16
C SER A 95 -0.40 -3.57 8.01
N LEU A 96 -0.82 -4.02 9.19
CA LEU A 96 -0.01 -4.94 9.99
C LEU A 96 0.06 -6.32 9.34
N ASP A 97 -1.04 -6.79 8.74
CA ASP A 97 -1.04 -8.04 7.98
C ASP A 97 -0.17 -7.92 6.72
N ALA A 98 -0.11 -6.74 6.09
CA ALA A 98 0.75 -6.51 4.93
C ALA A 98 2.23 -6.69 5.29
N ILE A 99 2.65 -6.14 6.44
CA ILE A 99 4.00 -6.34 6.98
C ILE A 99 4.24 -7.82 7.31
N ALA A 100 3.25 -8.52 7.87
CA ALA A 100 3.37 -9.93 8.19
C ALA A 100 3.50 -10.82 6.94
N ILE A 101 2.74 -10.53 5.87
CA ILE A 101 2.83 -11.23 4.59
C ILE A 101 4.21 -10.99 3.94
N ALA A 102 4.70 -9.74 3.90
CA ALA A 102 6.03 -9.43 3.40
C ALA A 102 7.13 -10.19 4.15
N ALA A 103 7.06 -10.20 5.49
CA ALA A 103 8.01 -10.92 6.32
C ALA A 103 7.96 -12.45 6.08
N ARG A 104 6.75 -13.01 5.86
CA ARG A 104 6.58 -14.44 5.54
C ARG A 104 7.18 -14.78 4.17
N ALA A 105 6.91 -13.97 3.14
CA ALA A 105 7.45 -14.17 1.79
C ALA A 105 9.00 -14.14 1.78
N ILE A 106 9.60 -13.18 2.49
CA ILE A 106 11.07 -13.12 2.64
C ILE A 106 11.60 -14.35 3.38
N LYS A 107 10.99 -14.73 4.52
CA LYS A 107 11.39 -15.90 5.31
C LYS A 107 11.30 -17.21 4.52
N ALA A 108 10.27 -17.33 3.66
CA ALA A 108 10.05 -18.46 2.77
C ALA A 108 11.02 -18.49 1.57
N GLY A 109 11.72 -17.39 1.30
CA GLY A 109 12.61 -17.26 0.15
C GLY A 109 11.89 -16.94 -1.17
N GLU A 110 10.61 -16.55 -1.10
CA GLU A 110 9.78 -16.17 -2.25
C GLU A 110 9.99 -14.70 -2.67
N ALA A 111 10.51 -13.87 -1.76
CA ALA A 111 10.86 -12.48 -2.02
C ALA A 111 12.19 -12.10 -1.33
N ASN A 112 12.81 -11.02 -1.77
CA ASN A 112 14.03 -10.44 -1.23
C ASN A 112 13.84 -8.98 -0.80
N LEU A 113 13.07 -8.19 -1.57
CA LEU A 113 12.78 -6.78 -1.28
C LEU A 113 11.30 -6.50 -1.49
N VAL A 114 10.60 -6.08 -0.44
CA VAL A 114 9.15 -5.84 -0.47
C VAL A 114 8.86 -4.49 0.18
N ILE A 115 7.95 -3.71 -0.43
CA ILE A 115 7.37 -2.52 0.21
C ILE A 115 6.06 -2.93 0.87
N ALA A 116 5.96 -2.81 2.19
CA ALA A 116 4.75 -3.10 2.94
C ALA A 116 4.21 -1.84 3.62
N GLY A 117 2.89 -1.64 3.59
CA GLY A 117 2.26 -0.49 4.18
C GLY A 117 0.75 -0.53 4.07
N GLY A 118 0.13 0.64 3.91
CA GLY A 118 -1.29 0.74 3.68
C GLY A 118 -1.76 2.19 3.60
N VAL A 119 -3.00 2.35 3.16
CA VAL A 119 -3.64 3.65 3.01
C VAL A 119 -5.12 3.57 3.34
N GLU A 120 -5.65 4.65 3.88
CA GLU A 120 -7.06 4.81 4.15
C GLU A 120 -7.44 6.29 4.01
N SER A 121 -8.55 6.59 3.33
CA SER A 121 -9.10 7.95 3.24
C SER A 121 -10.56 7.95 3.66
N MET A 122 -10.79 7.95 4.97
CA MET A 122 -12.15 7.96 5.54
C MET A 122 -12.94 9.21 5.11
N SER A 123 -12.26 10.35 4.91
CA SER A 123 -12.91 11.59 4.45
C SER A 123 -13.47 11.49 3.03
N ARG A 124 -12.94 10.57 2.22
CA ARG A 124 -13.31 10.37 0.81
C ARG A 124 -13.95 9.01 0.57
N ALA A 125 -14.34 8.30 1.63
CA ALA A 125 -15.10 7.06 1.54
C ALA A 125 -16.44 7.33 0.83
N PRO A 126 -16.78 6.60 -0.25
CA PRO A 126 -17.99 6.88 -1.02
C PRO A 126 -19.22 6.32 -0.31
N TYR A 127 -20.39 6.82 -0.73
CA TYR A 127 -21.63 6.08 -0.52
C TYR A 127 -21.66 4.87 -1.47
N VAL A 128 -22.16 3.74 -0.99
CA VAL A 128 -22.36 2.53 -1.79
C VAL A 128 -23.86 2.27 -1.95
N MET A 129 -24.29 2.04 -3.19
CA MET A 129 -25.67 1.67 -3.52
C MET A 129 -25.65 0.30 -4.20
N GLY A 130 -26.49 -0.62 -3.73
CA GLY A 130 -26.64 -1.93 -4.35
C GLY A 130 -27.18 -1.83 -5.78
N LYS A 131 -26.94 -2.87 -6.59
CA LYS A 131 -27.62 -3.00 -7.88
C LYS A 131 -29.14 -3.03 -7.70
N SER A 132 -29.89 -2.54 -8.68
CA SER A 132 -31.35 -2.71 -8.70
C SER A 132 -31.72 -4.18 -8.83
N ASP A 133 -32.90 -4.57 -8.33
CA ASP A 133 -33.38 -5.96 -8.38
C ASP A 133 -33.53 -6.52 -9.81
N SER A 134 -33.54 -5.65 -10.82
CA SER A 134 -33.66 -5.96 -12.24
C SER A 134 -32.33 -6.02 -13.02
N ALA A 135 -31.18 -5.85 -12.34
CA ALA A 135 -29.85 -5.75 -12.96
C ALA A 135 -29.06 -7.07 -13.02
#